data_AF-A0A1T2L7D2-F1
#
_entry.id   AF-A0A1T2L7D2-F1
#
_cell.length_a   1.000
_cell.length_b   1.000
_cell.length_c   1.000
_cell.angle_alpha   90.00
_cell.angle_beta   90.00
_cell.angle_gamma   90.00
#
_symmetry.space_group_name_H-M   'P 1'
#
loop_
_entity.id
_entity.type
_entity.pdbx_description
1 polymer ?
#
loop_
_entity_poly.entity_id
_entity_poly.type
_entity_poly.pdbx_seq_one_letter_code
_entity_poly.pdbx_strand_id
1 'polypeptide(L)'
;MSSTAAEISVDLTHTVMRILSEWKVDPADQVKLLGLPEKTKPRALKRYTESTPLPEQGDSMARITHLIAIQQYLSVMFSYNPVLGDMWVTTPSERFNNQSPLEVMIVGGIDGMERVRNHMEGVPEW
;
A
#
# COMPACT_ATOMS: atom_id res chain seq x y z
N MET A 1 2.57 11.38 26.26
CA MET A 1 1.69 12.31 25.51
C MET A 1 0.96 11.46 24.49
N SER A 2 -0.34 11.19 24.66
CA SER A 2 -1.12 10.49 23.63
C SER A 2 -1.27 11.42 22.44
N SER A 3 -0.84 10.95 21.26
CA SER A 3 -1.14 11.62 20.00
C SER A 3 -2.65 11.59 19.76
N THR A 4 -3.21 12.68 19.23
CA THR A 4 -4.65 12.77 18.95
C THR A 4 -5.02 11.92 17.74
N ALA A 5 -6.28 11.47 17.61
CA ALA A 5 -6.71 10.64 16.48
C ALA A 5 -6.45 11.29 15.10
N ALA A 6 -6.52 12.62 15.04
CA ALA A 6 -6.23 13.38 13.83
C ALA A 6 -4.73 13.35 13.45
N GLU A 7 -3.84 13.44 14.43
CA GLU A 7 -2.38 13.31 14.21
C GLU A 7 -2.02 11.93 13.69
N ILE A 8 -2.58 10.87 14.28
CA ILE A 8 -2.37 9.48 13.82
C ILE A 8 -2.82 9.31 12.36
N SER A 9 -3.97 9.89 11.98
CA SER A 9 -4.50 9.80 10.62
C SER A 9 -3.57 10.49 9.59
N VAL A 10 -2.98 11.64 9.96
CA VAL A 10 -1.98 12.32 9.13
C VAL A 10 -0.69 11.51 9.03
N ASP A 11 -0.20 10.95 10.12
CA ASP A 11 1.03 10.14 10.14
C ASP A 11 0.89 8.86 9.30
N LEU A 12 -0.25 8.17 9.39
CA LEU A 12 -0.57 7.03 8.54
C LEU A 12 -0.62 7.43 7.06
N THR A 13 -1.21 8.60 6.77
CA THR A 13 -1.27 9.14 5.42
C THR A 13 0.12 9.42 4.86
N HIS A 14 0.98 10.09 5.61
CA HIS A 14 2.37 10.34 5.19
C HIS A 14 3.15 9.03 5.02
N THR A 15 2.94 8.07 5.92
CA THR A 15 3.58 6.76 5.84
C THR A 15 3.20 6.03 4.56
N VAL A 16 1.91 5.92 4.24
CA VAL A 16 1.47 5.20 3.05
C VAL A 16 1.89 5.92 1.76
N MET A 17 1.85 7.26 1.72
CA MET A 17 2.31 8.02 0.56
C MET A 17 3.82 7.81 0.32
N ARG A 18 4.62 7.70 1.38
CA ARG A 18 6.05 7.36 1.27
C ARG A 18 6.26 5.95 0.70
N ILE A 19 5.55 4.95 1.22
CA ILE A 19 5.61 3.56 0.73
C ILE A 19 5.33 3.50 -0.77
N LEU A 20 4.22 4.12 -1.21
CA LEU A 20 3.84 4.13 -2.62
C LEU A 20 4.88 4.85 -3.50
N SER A 21 5.57 5.86 -2.95
CA SER A 21 6.66 6.52 -3.65
C SER A 21 7.92 5.66 -3.75
N GLU A 22 8.27 4.92 -2.70
CA GLU A 22 9.44 4.02 -2.66
C GLU A 22 9.26 2.85 -3.64
N TRP A 23 8.06 2.29 -3.69
CA TRP A 23 7.67 1.28 -4.69
C TRP A 23 7.51 1.83 -6.11
N LYS A 24 7.67 3.16 -6.30
CA LYS A 24 7.54 3.86 -7.58
C LYS A 24 6.18 3.64 -8.26
N VAL A 25 5.11 3.57 -7.48
CA VAL A 25 3.76 3.38 -8.00
C VAL A 25 3.32 4.62 -8.77
N ASP A 26 2.80 4.43 -9.97
CA ASP A 26 2.29 5.53 -10.79
C ASP A 26 1.10 6.23 -10.12
N PRO A 27 0.96 7.57 -10.24
CA PRO A 27 -0.07 8.33 -9.55
C PRO A 27 -1.52 7.84 -9.80
N ALA A 28 -1.80 7.27 -10.99
CA ALA A 28 -3.12 6.71 -11.28
C ALA A 28 -3.41 5.43 -10.48
N ASP A 29 -2.39 4.61 -10.25
CA ASP A 29 -2.53 3.38 -9.47
C ASP A 29 -2.48 3.66 -7.95
N GLN A 30 -1.80 4.73 -7.53
CA GLN A 30 -1.91 5.23 -6.15
C GLN A 30 -3.37 5.56 -5.79
N VAL A 31 -4.13 6.18 -6.71
CA VAL A 31 -5.58 6.45 -6.49
C VAL A 31 -6.34 5.14 -6.22
N LYS A 32 -6.06 4.08 -7.00
CA LYS A 32 -6.70 2.77 -6.85
C LYS A 32 -6.30 2.08 -5.55
N LEU A 33 -5.01 2.05 -5.23
CA LEU A 33 -4.49 1.40 -4.04
C LEU A 33 -4.97 2.09 -2.76
N LEU A 34 -5.19 3.39 -2.79
CA LEU A 34 -5.72 4.15 -1.66
C LEU A 34 -7.26 4.07 -1.54
N GLY A 35 -7.94 3.37 -2.45
CA GLY A 35 -9.42 3.29 -2.44
C GLY A 35 -10.10 4.64 -2.68
N LEU A 36 -9.40 5.59 -3.32
CA LEU A 36 -9.96 6.90 -3.63
C LEU A 36 -10.96 6.79 -4.79
N PRO A 37 -11.98 7.68 -4.86
CA PRO A 37 -12.94 7.65 -5.96
C PRO A 37 -12.24 7.68 -7.33
N GLU A 38 -12.68 6.87 -8.30
CA GLU A 38 -12.03 6.73 -9.61
C GLU A 38 -11.85 8.07 -10.36
N LYS A 39 -12.77 9.01 -10.15
CA LYS A 39 -12.71 10.38 -10.69
C LYS A 39 -11.64 11.26 -10.06
N THR A 40 -10.93 10.78 -9.03
CA THR A 40 -9.87 11.52 -8.35
C THR A 40 -8.70 11.70 -9.30
N LYS A 41 -8.43 12.95 -9.66
CA LYS A 41 -7.30 13.26 -10.54
C LYS A 41 -5.98 13.01 -9.80
N PRO A 42 -4.96 12.40 -10.40
CA PRO A 42 -3.72 12.10 -9.71
C PRO A 42 -3.01 13.33 -9.11
N ARG A 43 -3.15 14.51 -9.73
CA ARG A 43 -2.66 15.79 -9.18
C ARG A 43 -3.23 16.14 -7.79
N ALA A 44 -4.39 15.58 -7.43
CA ALA A 44 -5.00 15.79 -6.12
C ALA A 44 -4.25 15.05 -5.00
N LEU A 45 -3.40 14.07 -5.32
CA LEU A 45 -2.63 13.32 -4.33
C LEU A 45 -1.64 14.20 -3.55
N LYS A 46 -1.18 15.32 -4.13
CA LYS A 46 -0.25 16.25 -3.49
C LYS A 46 -0.75 16.78 -2.14
N ARG A 47 -2.07 16.90 -1.94
CA ARG A 47 -2.63 17.36 -0.65
C ARG A 47 -2.37 16.39 0.50
N TYR A 48 -2.25 15.09 0.19
CA TYR A 48 -2.01 14.02 1.15
C TYR A 48 -0.54 13.94 1.57
N THR A 49 0.37 14.52 0.79
CA THR A 49 1.79 14.64 1.19
C THR A 49 2.10 15.88 2.02
N GLU A 50 1.16 16.83 2.09
CA GLU A 50 1.38 18.14 2.73
C GLU A 50 0.82 18.19 4.15
N SER A 51 -0.50 17.97 4.35
CA SER A 51 -1.13 17.98 5.69
C SER A 51 -2.58 17.45 5.71
N THR A 52 -3.11 16.91 4.60
CA THR A 52 -4.50 16.42 4.56
C THR A 52 -4.50 14.92 4.83
N PRO A 53 -5.24 14.40 5.84
CA PRO A 53 -5.39 12.97 6.00
C PRO A 53 -6.17 12.37 4.82
N LEU A 54 -5.89 11.11 4.50
CA LEU A 54 -6.71 10.36 3.56
C LEU A 54 -8.14 10.23 4.09
N PRO A 55 -9.16 10.27 3.21
CA PRO A 55 -10.54 10.14 3.65
C PRO A 55 -10.76 8.74 4.24
N GLU A 56 -11.39 8.69 5.41
CA GLU A 56 -11.80 7.44 6.09
C GLU A 56 -13.13 6.90 5.53
N GLN A 57 -13.30 6.96 4.20
CA GLN A 57 -14.51 6.47 3.53
C GLN A 57 -14.26 5.13 2.85
N GLY A 58 -15.30 4.29 2.81
CA GLY A 58 -15.23 2.97 2.20
C GLY A 58 -14.19 2.09 2.88
N ASP A 59 -13.32 1.48 2.08
CA ASP A 59 -12.27 0.56 2.52
C ASP A 59 -10.87 1.22 2.59
N SER A 60 -10.78 2.55 2.43
CA SER A 60 -9.53 3.32 2.40
C SER A 60 -8.61 3.00 3.59
N MET A 61 -9.12 3.03 4.82
CA MET A 61 -8.29 2.75 6.01
C MET A 61 -7.84 1.29 6.09
N ALA A 62 -8.67 0.34 5.65
CA ALA A 62 -8.29 -1.06 5.58
C ALA A 62 -7.15 -1.25 4.57
N ARG A 63 -7.25 -0.64 3.38
CA ARG A 63 -6.20 -0.64 2.35
C ARG A 63 -4.89 -0.03 2.86
N ILE A 64 -4.94 1.11 3.56
CA ILE A 64 -3.76 1.72 4.21
C ILE A 64 -3.11 0.73 5.17
N THR A 65 -3.92 0.05 5.98
CA THR A 65 -3.44 -0.94 6.94
C THR A 65 -2.74 -2.12 6.23
N HIS A 66 -3.32 -2.64 5.14
CA HIS A 66 -2.67 -3.68 4.33
C HIS A 66 -1.33 -3.23 3.75
N LEU A 67 -1.27 -2.04 3.14
CA LEU A 67 -0.05 -1.50 2.53
C LEU A 67 1.08 -1.33 3.56
N ILE A 68 0.75 -0.81 4.75
CA ILE A 68 1.70 -0.68 5.85
C ILE A 68 2.17 -2.05 6.34
N ALA A 69 1.25 -3.01 6.54
CA ALA A 69 1.60 -4.36 6.97
C ALA A 69 2.55 -5.05 5.97
N ILE A 70 2.24 -4.98 4.67
CA ILE A 70 3.09 -5.51 3.59
C ILE A 70 4.49 -4.89 3.67
N GLN A 71 4.60 -3.56 3.79
CA GLN A 71 5.91 -2.91 3.94
C GLN A 71 6.65 -3.37 5.21
N GLN A 72 5.96 -3.58 6.31
CA GLN A 72 6.58 -4.09 7.55
C GLN A 72 7.16 -5.48 7.34
N TYR A 73 6.42 -6.40 6.71
CA TYR A 73 6.93 -7.73 6.38
C TYR A 73 8.14 -7.65 5.44
N LEU A 74 8.10 -6.81 4.41
CA LEU A 74 9.25 -6.59 3.52
C LEU A 74 10.47 -6.08 4.31
N SER A 75 10.27 -5.15 5.23
CA SER A 75 11.35 -4.57 6.03
C SER A 75 11.99 -5.60 6.96
N VAL A 76 11.21 -6.58 7.45
CA VAL A 76 11.72 -7.71 8.24
C VAL A 76 12.48 -8.69 7.35
N MET A 77 11.87 -9.14 6.25
CA MET A 77 12.44 -10.15 5.35
C MET A 77 13.71 -9.66 4.64
N PHE A 78 13.76 -8.38 4.28
CA PHE A 78 14.84 -7.77 3.51
C PHE A 78 15.63 -6.74 4.32
N SER A 79 15.74 -6.94 5.64
CA SER A 79 16.40 -6.01 6.58
C SER A 79 17.81 -5.58 6.18
N TYR A 80 18.59 -6.48 5.56
CA TYR A 80 19.95 -6.17 5.10
C TYR A 80 20.00 -5.44 3.75
N ASN A 81 18.94 -5.53 2.94
CA ASN A 81 18.89 -4.89 1.63
C ASN A 81 17.44 -4.52 1.26
N PRO A 82 16.94 -3.35 1.72
CA PRO A 82 15.58 -2.90 1.48
C PRO A 82 15.18 -2.83 0.01
N VAL A 83 16.14 -2.61 -0.89
CA VAL A 83 15.91 -2.59 -2.36
C VAL A 83 15.36 -3.93 -2.85
N LEU A 84 15.72 -5.06 -2.21
CA LEU A 84 15.14 -6.36 -2.54
C LEU A 84 13.64 -6.42 -2.21
N GLY A 85 13.19 -5.70 -1.19
CA GLY A 85 11.76 -5.60 -0.84
C GLY A 85 10.98 -4.84 -1.90
N ASP A 86 11.51 -3.70 -2.37
CA ASP A 86 10.91 -2.92 -3.44
C ASP A 86 10.88 -3.72 -4.76
N MET A 87 11.95 -4.47 -5.07
CA MET A 87 11.96 -5.36 -6.21
C MET A 87 10.96 -6.50 -6.06
N TRP A 88 10.83 -7.09 -4.86
CA TRP A 88 9.88 -8.18 -4.64
C TRP A 88 8.44 -7.75 -4.94
N VAL A 89 8.02 -6.55 -4.49
CA VAL A 89 6.64 -6.09 -4.70
C VAL A 89 6.38 -5.69 -6.16
N THR A 90 7.40 -5.28 -6.89
CA THR A 90 7.28 -4.80 -8.29
C THR A 90 7.65 -5.83 -9.36
N THR A 91 8.23 -6.98 -8.99
CA THR A 91 8.69 -8.00 -9.95
C THR A 91 7.64 -9.10 -10.13
N PRO A 92 7.34 -9.50 -11.38
CA PRO A 92 6.49 -10.64 -11.67
C PRO A 92 6.93 -11.94 -10.98
N SER A 93 5.97 -12.72 -10.50
CA SER A 93 6.23 -14.01 -9.86
C SER A 93 5.25 -15.08 -10.33
N GLU A 94 5.75 -16.30 -10.55
CA GLU A 94 4.90 -17.47 -10.84
C GLU A 94 3.87 -17.73 -9.74
N ARG A 95 4.20 -17.39 -8.49
CA ARG A 95 3.28 -17.50 -7.33
C ARG A 95 2.03 -16.64 -7.48
N PHE A 96 2.13 -15.57 -8.27
CA PHE A 96 1.06 -14.62 -8.56
C PHE A 96 0.65 -14.68 -10.03
N ASN A 97 0.69 -15.87 -10.66
CA ASN A 97 0.32 -16.08 -12.05
C ASN A 97 1.07 -15.18 -13.04
N ASN A 98 2.38 -15.00 -12.82
CA ASN A 98 3.26 -14.11 -13.59
C ASN A 98 2.88 -12.63 -13.51
N GLN A 99 2.13 -12.23 -12.49
CA GLN A 99 1.95 -10.84 -12.10
C GLN A 99 2.89 -10.51 -10.94
N SER A 100 3.23 -9.24 -10.80
CA SER A 100 3.86 -8.72 -9.59
C SER A 100 2.84 -8.63 -8.45
N PRO A 101 3.28 -8.72 -7.18
CA PRO A 101 2.40 -8.45 -6.04
C PRO A 101 1.68 -7.09 -6.16
N LEU A 102 2.36 -6.06 -6.67
CA LEU A 102 1.78 -4.75 -6.94
C LEU A 102 0.60 -4.82 -7.93
N GLU A 103 0.75 -5.52 -9.05
CA GLU A 103 -0.32 -5.71 -10.03
C GLU A 103 -1.51 -6.47 -9.43
N VAL A 104 -1.25 -7.48 -8.60
CA VAL A 104 -2.31 -8.21 -7.88
C VAL A 104 -3.10 -7.27 -6.98
N MET A 105 -2.43 -6.38 -6.23
CA MET A 105 -3.09 -5.38 -5.38
C MET A 105 -3.89 -4.36 -6.20
N ILE A 106 -3.37 -3.91 -7.34
CA ILE A 106 -4.02 -2.92 -8.19
C ILE A 106 -5.29 -3.50 -8.83
N VAL A 107 -5.20 -4.71 -9.39
CA VAL A 107 -6.30 -5.36 -10.12
C VAL A 107 -7.34 -5.93 -9.16
N GLY A 108 -6.88 -6.61 -8.10
CA GLY A 108 -7.76 -7.27 -7.12
C GLY A 108 -8.33 -6.34 -6.05
N GLY A 109 -7.88 -5.07 -6.00
CA GLY A 109 -8.31 -4.15 -4.96
C GLY A 109 -7.97 -4.67 -3.56
N ILE A 110 -8.91 -4.56 -2.63
CA ILE A 110 -8.68 -4.97 -1.23
C ILE A 110 -8.45 -6.47 -1.10
N ASP A 111 -9.16 -7.30 -1.87
CA ASP A 111 -8.96 -8.75 -1.88
C ASP A 111 -7.57 -9.12 -2.41
N GLY A 112 -7.09 -8.38 -3.41
CA GLY A 112 -5.71 -8.51 -3.91
C GLY A 112 -4.66 -8.16 -2.86
N MET A 113 -4.91 -7.11 -2.05
CA MET A 113 -4.05 -6.73 -0.93
C MET A 113 -4.06 -7.75 0.20
N GLU A 114 -5.23 -8.30 0.54
CA GLU A 114 -5.35 -9.38 1.51
C GLU A 114 -4.58 -10.61 1.06
N ARG A 115 -4.72 -11.01 -0.20
CA ARG A 115 -3.97 -12.14 -0.77
C ARG A 115 -2.46 -11.96 -0.65
N VAL A 116 -1.94 -10.80 -1.05
CA VAL A 116 -0.50 -10.50 -0.95
C VAL A 116 -0.02 -10.48 0.50
N ARG A 117 -0.80 -9.91 1.42
CA ARG A 117 -0.48 -9.90 2.87
C ARG A 117 -0.45 -11.33 3.43
N ASN A 118 -1.49 -12.12 3.17
CA ASN A 118 -1.61 -13.50 3.65
C ASN A 118 -0.45 -14.38 3.15
N HIS A 119 0.00 -14.15 1.91
CA HIS A 119 1.20 -14.80 1.38
C HIS A 119 2.45 -14.51 2.23
N MET A 120 2.66 -13.27 2.67
CA MET A 120 3.79 -12.89 3.53
C MET A 120 3.68 -13.45 4.95
N GLU A 121 2.46 -13.57 5.46
CA GLU A 121 2.17 -14.15 6.77
C GLU A 121 2.32 -15.69 6.78
N GLY A 122 2.45 -16.32 5.61
CA GLY A 122 2.49 -17.77 5.48
C GLY A 122 1.12 -18.43 5.71
N VAL A 123 0.03 -17.66 5.59
CA VAL A 123 -1.35 -18.18 5.69
C VAL A 123 -1.68 -18.94 4.39
N PRO A 124 -2.11 -20.21 4.46
CA PRO A 124 -2.49 -20.97 3.27
C PRO A 124 -3.68 -20.32 2.54
N GLU A 125 -3.53 -20.07 1.23
CA GLU A 125 -4.65 -19.73 0.34
C GLU A 125 -5.51 -21.01 0.18
N TRP A 126 -6.68 -21.09 0.85
CA TRP A 126 -7.62 -22.21 0.75
C TRP A 126 -8.84 -21.87 -0.11
#